data_AF-A0A966D160-F1
#
_entry.id   AF-A0A966D160-F1
#
_cell.length_a   1.000
_cell.length_b   1.000
_cell.length_c   1.000
_cell.angle_alpha   90.00
_cell.angle_beta   90.00
_cell.angle_gamma   90.00
#
_symmetry.space_group_name_H-M   'P 1'
#
loop_
_entity.id
_entity.type
_entity.pdbx_description
1 polymer ?
#
loop_
_entity_poly.entity_id
_entity_poly.type
_entity_poly.pdbx_seq_one_letter_code
_entity_poly.pdbx_strand_id
1 'polypeptide(L)'
;MIDKLVLSVFLLLLCAAVTVQSILLIVPFVRRMEYDAICHDYIMRMEHLGGLPAVQQQALLDRLSERGFHVRQMVICETGSYGNPMRFEVQASWQGHRLTGWLQYRKVDYRMTCTRDLLCRVPAAQG
;
A
#
# COMPACT_ATOMS: atom_id res chain seq x y z
N MET A 1 -39.61 -27.35 -18.35
CA MET A 1 -38.18 -27.28 -18.78
C MET A 1 -37.68 -25.84 -18.81
N ILE A 2 -38.49 -24.89 -19.30
CA ILE A 2 -38.17 -23.46 -19.32
C ILE A 2 -37.89 -22.91 -17.91
N ASP A 3 -38.64 -23.31 -16.88
CA ASP A 3 -38.45 -22.80 -15.50
C ASP A 3 -37.06 -23.11 -14.93
N LYS A 4 -36.53 -24.31 -15.22
CA LYS A 4 -35.19 -24.71 -14.80
C LYS A 4 -34.11 -23.91 -15.53
N LEU A 5 -34.37 -23.54 -16.77
CA LEU A 5 -33.47 -22.73 -17.59
C LEU A 5 -33.45 -21.28 -17.11
N VAL A 6 -34.62 -20.70 -16.81
CA VAL A 6 -34.75 -19.36 -16.24
C VAL A 6 -34.07 -19.27 -14.87
N LEU A 7 -34.28 -20.26 -14.00
CA LEU A 7 -33.63 -20.32 -12.70
C LEU A 7 -32.11 -20.38 -12.81
N SER A 8 -31.59 -21.24 -13.70
CA SER A 8 -30.15 -21.37 -13.98
C SER A 8 -29.54 -20.04 -14.42
N VAL A 9 -30.16 -19.34 -15.37
CA VAL A 9 -29.68 -18.05 -15.88
C VAL A 9 -29.70 -16.99 -14.78
N PHE A 10 -30.77 -16.94 -13.99
CA PHE A 10 -30.87 -15.99 -12.88
C PHE A 10 -29.80 -16.23 -11.81
N LEU A 11 -29.55 -17.50 -11.47
CA LEU A 11 -28.54 -17.88 -10.49
C LEU A 11 -27.13 -17.54 -10.98
N LEU A 12 -26.86 -17.74 -12.28
CA LEU A 12 -25.60 -17.36 -12.91
C LEU A 12 -25.36 -15.84 -12.89
N LEU A 13 -26.40 -15.04 -13.17
CA LEU A 13 -26.34 -13.58 -13.06
C LEU A 13 -26.04 -13.12 -11.64
N LEU A 14 -26.69 -13.72 -10.64
CA LEU A 14 -26.42 -13.45 -9.23
C LEU A 14 -24.99 -13.80 -8.83
N CYS A 15 -24.50 -14.98 -9.22
CA CYS A 15 -23.12 -15.38 -8.97
C CYS A 15 -22.13 -14.41 -9.60
N ALA A 16 -22.34 -14.03 -10.87
CA ALA A 16 -21.46 -13.06 -11.55
C ALA A 16 -21.42 -11.72 -10.81
N ALA A 17 -22.57 -11.21 -10.36
CA ALA A 17 -22.64 -9.96 -9.61
C ALA A 17 -21.87 -10.04 -8.28
N VAL A 18 -22.05 -11.12 -7.52
CA VAL A 18 -21.33 -11.34 -6.25
C VAL A 18 -19.83 -11.47 -6.48
N THR A 19 -19.41 -12.16 -7.54
CA THR A 19 -17.98 -12.32 -7.89
C THR A 19 -17.34 -10.97 -8.23
N VAL A 20 -17.97 -10.16 -9.08
CA VAL A 20 -17.45 -8.84 -9.44
C VAL A 20 -17.31 -7.95 -8.20
N GLN A 21 -18.31 -7.99 -7.32
CA GLN A 21 -18.30 -7.20 -6.10
C GLN A 21 -17.23 -7.67 -5.10
N SER A 22 -17.00 -8.98 -5.01
CA SER A 22 -15.92 -9.56 -4.22
C SER A 22 -14.54 -9.13 -4.72
N ILE A 23 -14.31 -9.18 -6.04
CA ILE A 23 -13.04 -8.76 -6.65
C ILE A 23 -12.76 -7.29 -6.37
N LEU A 24 -13.76 -6.42 -6.54
CA LEU A 24 -13.63 -4.99 -6.28
C LEU A 24 -13.32 -4.66 -4.82
N LEU A 25 -13.67 -5.54 -3.88
CA LEU A 25 -13.34 -5.40 -2.47
C LEU A 25 -11.93 -5.94 -2.16
N ILE A 26 -11.51 -7.03 -2.80
CA ILE A 26 -10.19 -7.65 -2.59
C ILE A 26 -9.05 -6.79 -3.17
N VAL A 27 -9.25 -6.17 -4.34
CA VAL A 27 -8.21 -5.35 -4.99
C VAL A 27 -7.61 -4.26 -4.07
N PRO A 28 -8.41 -3.36 -3.43
CA PRO A 28 -7.84 -2.34 -2.56
C PRO A 28 -7.14 -2.92 -1.33
N PHE A 29 -7.59 -4.08 -0.84
CA PHE A 29 -6.95 -4.78 0.28
C PHE A 29 -5.56 -5.31 -0.11
N VAL A 30 -5.46 -5.99 -1.25
CA VAL A 30 -4.18 -6.48 -1.78
C VAL A 30 -3.21 -5.31 -2.02
N ARG A 31 -3.70 -4.20 -2.59
CA ARG A 31 -2.89 -2.99 -2.79
C ARG A 31 -2.40 -2.40 -1.47
N ARG A 32 -3.23 -2.40 -0.43
CA ARG A 32 -2.80 -1.94 0.90
C ARG A 32 -1.71 -2.85 1.49
N MET A 33 -1.87 -4.16 1.38
CA MET A 33 -0.84 -5.12 1.83
C MET A 33 0.48 -4.96 1.09
N GLU A 34 0.43 -4.76 -0.22
CA GLU A 34 1.61 -4.50 -1.06
C GLU A 34 2.35 -3.23 -0.61
N TYR A 35 1.61 -2.14 -0.39
CA TYR A 35 2.16 -0.89 0.12
C TYR A 35 2.82 -1.07 1.49
N ASP A 36 2.12 -1.72 2.42
CA ASP A 36 2.62 -1.95 3.78
C ASP A 36 3.86 -2.87 3.76
N ALA A 37 3.91 -3.87 2.88
CA ALA A 37 5.06 -4.76 2.72
C ALA A 37 6.31 -4.02 2.21
N ILE A 38 6.14 -3.12 1.22
CA ILE A 38 7.23 -2.28 0.73
C ILE A 38 7.73 -1.38 1.86
N CYS A 39 6.83 -0.67 2.54
CA CYS A 39 7.20 0.21 3.65
C CYS A 39 7.94 -0.56 4.76
N HIS A 40 7.45 -1.75 5.11
CA HIS A 40 8.06 -2.59 6.13
C HIS A 40 9.49 -3.03 5.78
N ASP A 41 9.76 -3.43 4.53
CA ASP A 41 11.11 -3.76 4.07
C ASP A 41 12.07 -2.58 4.27
N TYR A 42 11.67 -1.37 3.92
CA TYR A 42 12.50 -0.17 4.09
C TYR A 42 12.63 0.28 5.54
N ILE A 43 11.61 0.07 6.37
CA ILE A 43 11.70 0.26 7.82
C ILE A 43 12.78 -0.66 8.42
N MET A 44 12.78 -1.94 8.07
CA MET A 44 13.76 -2.91 8.57
C MET A 44 15.19 -2.55 8.12
N ARG A 45 15.35 -2.05 6.88
CA ARG A 45 16.63 -1.53 6.39
C ARG A 45 17.08 -0.29 7.16
N MET A 46 16.15 0.63 7.45
CA MET A 46 16.44 1.83 8.25
C MET A 46 16.91 1.47 9.66
N GLU A 47 16.31 0.44 10.27
CA GLU A 47 16.76 -0.07 11.58
C GLU A 47 18.18 -0.65 11.53
N HIS A 48 18.52 -1.38 10.46
CA HIS A 48 19.85 -2.00 10.29
C HIS A 48 20.95 -0.99 9.96
N LEU A 49 20.63 0.06 9.21
CA LEU A 49 21.59 1.06 8.77
C LEU A 49 21.68 2.26 9.73
N GLY A 50 20.76 2.36 10.69
CA GLY A 50 20.66 3.53 11.57
C GLY A 50 20.17 4.78 10.84
N GLY A 51 19.38 4.61 9.78
CA GLY A 51 18.94 5.66 8.88
C GLY A 51 18.68 5.13 7.48
N LEU A 52 18.05 5.92 6.61
CA LEU A 52 17.82 5.54 5.22
C LEU A 52 18.49 6.56 4.29
N PRO A 53 19.67 6.24 3.72
CA PRO A 53 20.39 7.19 2.87
C PRO A 53 19.59 7.53 1.62
N ALA A 54 19.86 8.69 1.01
CA ALA A 54 19.12 9.19 -0.16
C ALA A 54 18.99 8.18 -1.31
N VAL A 55 20.02 7.34 -1.53
CA VAL A 55 19.99 6.26 -2.54
C VAL A 55 18.89 5.23 -2.24
N GLN A 56 18.72 4.85 -0.98
CA GLN A 56 17.67 3.90 -0.56
C GLN A 56 16.29 4.58 -0.53
N GLN A 57 16.22 5.88 -0.23
CA GLN A 57 14.97 6.64 -0.35
C GLN A 57 14.51 6.72 -1.81
N GLN A 58 15.44 6.97 -2.75
CA GLN A 58 15.12 6.96 -4.18
C GLN A 58 14.65 5.57 -4.63
N ALA A 59 15.33 4.50 -4.19
CA ALA A 59 14.90 3.13 -4.49
C ALA A 59 13.50 2.80 -3.92
N LEU A 60 13.12 3.39 -2.78
CA LEU A 60 11.76 3.28 -2.23
C LEU A 60 10.74 4.00 -3.13
N LEU A 61 11.05 5.22 -3.56
CA LEU A 61 10.21 5.99 -4.49
C LEU A 61 10.01 5.25 -5.81
N ASP A 62 11.09 4.76 -6.40
CA ASP A 62 11.06 4.02 -7.66
C ASP A 62 10.20 2.77 -7.52
N ARG A 63 10.42 1.96 -6.47
CA ARG A 63 9.64 0.75 -6.20
C ARG A 63 8.16 1.02 -5.96
N LEU A 64 7.81 2.13 -5.30
CA LEU A 64 6.42 2.54 -5.13
C LEU A 64 5.80 2.98 -6.46
N SER A 65 6.54 3.75 -7.26
CA SER A 65 6.09 4.24 -8.57
C SER A 65 5.89 3.11 -9.59
N GLU A 66 6.79 2.11 -9.61
CA GLU A 66 6.70 0.91 -10.45
C GLU A 66 5.43 0.10 -10.16
N ARG A 67 4.96 0.12 -8.91
CA ARG A 67 3.72 -0.56 -8.49
C ARG A 67 2.47 0.31 -8.69
N GLY A 68 2.64 1.54 -9.18
CA GLY A 68 1.56 2.49 -9.47
C GLY A 68 1.14 3.35 -8.28
N PHE A 69 1.94 3.42 -7.21
CA PHE A 69 1.70 4.34 -6.10
C PHE A 69 2.37 5.69 -6.39
N HIS A 70 1.61 6.78 -6.22
CA HIS A 70 2.12 8.14 -6.35
C HIS A 70 2.44 8.69 -4.95
N VAL A 71 3.72 8.84 -4.64
CA VAL A 71 4.15 9.40 -3.35
C VAL A 71 3.84 10.89 -3.31
N ARG A 72 3.12 11.31 -2.27
CA ARG A 72 2.73 12.71 -2.03
C ARG A 72 3.66 13.38 -1.02
N GLN A 73 4.05 12.63 0.00
CA GLN A 73 4.89 13.12 1.08
C GLN A 73 5.79 11.98 1.57
N MET A 74 7.05 12.30 1.83
CA MET A 74 8.02 11.37 2.39
C MET A 74 8.86 12.13 3.42
N VAL A 75 8.88 11.64 4.65
CA VAL A 75 9.71 12.15 5.75
C VAL A 75 10.46 10.96 6.31
N ILE A 76 11.75 10.87 5.99
CA ILE A 76 12.61 9.75 6.41
C ILE A 76 13.92 10.33 6.93
N CYS A 77 14.39 9.84 8.08
CA CYS A 77 15.70 10.21 8.61
C CYS A 77 16.82 9.59 7.77
N GLU A 78 17.71 10.41 7.21
CA GLU A 78 18.87 9.95 6.43
C GLU A 78 19.90 9.22 7.31
N THR A 79 20.21 9.81 8.46
CA THR A 79 21.15 9.29 9.45
C THR A 79 20.63 9.61 10.85
N GLY A 80 20.52 8.59 11.69
CA GLY A 80 20.15 8.71 13.09
C GLY A 80 21.34 8.45 13.98
N SER A 81 21.55 9.30 14.99
CA SER A 81 22.52 9.01 16.05
C SER A 81 21.97 7.95 17.00
N TYR A 82 22.85 7.10 17.55
CA TYR A 82 22.47 6.08 18.52
C TYR A 82 21.61 6.67 19.65
N GLY A 83 20.47 6.03 19.94
CA GLY A 83 19.53 6.47 20.98
C GLY A 83 18.57 7.60 20.57
N ASN A 84 18.76 8.24 19.41
CA ASN A 84 17.84 9.25 18.92
C ASN A 84 16.64 8.63 18.18
N PRO A 85 15.47 9.28 18.25
CA PRO A 85 14.31 8.86 17.48
C PRO A 85 14.53 9.11 15.98
N MET A 86 14.19 8.11 15.19
CA MET A 86 14.12 8.17 13.73
C MET A 86 12.66 8.06 13.31
N ARG A 87 12.24 8.94 12.42
CA ARG A 87 10.88 8.94 11.88
C ARG A 87 10.88 8.42 10.46
N PHE A 88 10.00 7.47 10.20
CA PHE A 88 9.67 6.98 8.87
C PHE A 88 8.21 7.32 8.60
N GLU A 89 7.96 8.20 7.65
CA GLU A 89 6.63 8.55 7.20
C GLU A 89 6.57 8.61 5.69
N VAL A 90 5.70 7.79 5.10
CA VAL A 90 5.44 7.78 3.66
C VAL A 90 3.96 7.90 3.46
N GLN A 91 3.56 8.85 2.61
CA GLN A 91 2.20 9.03 2.16
C GLN A 91 2.16 8.85 0.66
N ALA A 92 1.36 7.88 0.20
CA ALA A 92 1.15 7.63 -1.21
C ALA A 92 -0.34 7.61 -1.55
N SER A 93 -0.63 7.86 -2.83
CA SER A 93 -1.96 7.77 -3.41
C SER A 93 -1.98 6.77 -4.55
N TRP A 94 -3.06 6.00 -4.63
CA TRP A 94 -3.30 5.04 -5.70
C TRP A 94 -4.69 5.25 -6.29
N GLN A 95 -4.78 5.33 -7.61
CA GLN A 95 -6.06 5.45 -8.29
C GLN A 95 -6.69 4.07 -8.49
N GLY A 96 -7.81 3.86 -7.82
CA GLY A 96 -8.59 2.64 -7.91
C GLY A 96 -10.01 2.91 -8.39
N HIS A 97 -10.79 1.84 -8.40
CA HIS A 97 -12.18 1.89 -8.78
C HIS A 97 -13.04 1.24 -7.70
N ARG A 98 -14.22 1.82 -7.49
CA ARG A 98 -15.20 1.31 -6.53
C ARG A 98 -16.58 1.33 -7.16
N LEU A 99 -17.36 0.29 -6.89
CA LEU A 99 -18.81 0.32 -7.08
C LEU A 99 -19.45 1.06 -5.90
N THR A 100 -20.24 2.09 -6.20
CA THR A 100 -21.11 2.72 -5.21
C THR A 100 -22.26 1.77 -4.85
N GLY A 101 -23.01 2.07 -3.77
CA GLY A 101 -24.19 1.27 -3.38
C GLY A 101 -25.28 1.19 -4.47
N TRP A 102 -25.19 2.03 -5.49
CA TRP A 102 -26.08 2.07 -6.66
C TRP A 102 -25.46 1.37 -7.89
N LEU A 103 -24.45 0.52 -7.67
CA LEU A 103 -23.71 -0.20 -8.72
C LEU A 103 -23.05 0.73 -9.77
N GLN A 104 -22.85 2.00 -9.45
CA GLN A 104 -22.14 2.91 -10.36
C GLN A 104 -20.64 2.79 -10.17
N TYR A 105 -19.92 2.67 -11.29
CA TYR A 105 -18.47 2.62 -11.33
C TYR A 105 -17.88 4.02 -11.16
N ARG A 106 -17.05 4.22 -10.13
CA ARG A 106 -16.41 5.51 -9.85
C ARG A 106 -14.91 5.34 -9.62
N LYS A 107 -14.12 6.25 -10.18
CA LYS A 107 -12.71 6.42 -9.84
C LYS A 107 -12.58 6.99 -8.44
N VAL A 108 -11.78 6.33 -7.60
CA VAL A 108 -11.52 6.74 -6.22
C VAL A 108 -10.02 6.81 -6.01
N ASP A 109 -9.58 7.89 -5.36
CA ASP A 109 -8.17 8.06 -4.98
C ASP A 109 -7.97 7.50 -3.56
N TYR A 110 -7.28 6.37 -3.45
CA TYR A 110 -6.96 5.73 -2.18
C TYR A 110 -5.69 6.34 -1.61
N ARG A 111 -5.80 6.96 -0.44
CA ARG A 111 -4.64 7.51 0.28
C ARG A 111 -4.15 6.50 1.30
N MET A 112 -2.86 6.24 1.27
CA MET A 112 -2.19 5.29 2.13
C MET A 112 -1.06 6.00 2.87
N THR A 113 -1.13 5.96 4.20
CA THR A 113 -0.06 6.46 5.07
C THR A 113 0.58 5.29 5.80
N CYS A 114 1.91 5.30 5.84
CA CYS A 114 2.72 4.45 6.70
C CYS A 114 3.56 5.38 7.57
N THR A 115 3.39 5.28 8.89
CA THR A 115 4.16 6.07 9.86
C THR A 115 4.73 5.12 10.91
N ARG A 116 6.02 5.25 11.19
CA ARG A 116 6.73 4.49 12.21
C ARG A 116 7.78 5.38 12.87
N ASP A 117 7.71 5.44 14.19
CA ASP A 117 8.74 6.03 15.03
C ASP A 117 9.61 4.91 15.58
N LEU A 118 10.92 5.06 15.42
CA LEU A 118 11.93 4.04 15.69
C LEU A 118 13.07 4.65 16.48
N LEU A 119 13.84 3.84 17.19
CA LEU A 119 15.04 4.28 17.90
C LEU A 119 16.27 3.75 17.17
N CYS A 120 17.26 4.61 16.92
CA CYS A 120 18.51 4.16 16.32
C CYS A 120 19.28 3.27 17.30
N ARG A 121 19.52 2.02 16.89
CA ARG A 121 20.28 1.02 17.66
C ARG A 121 21.69 0.81 17.12
N VAL A 122 22.04 1.42 15.99
CA VAL A 122 23.36 1.29 15.38
C VAL A 122 24.29 2.30 16.04
N PRO A 123 25.37 1.85 16.72
CA PRO A 123 26.36 2.77 17.26
C PRO A 123 27.03 3.51 16.09
N ALA A 124 27.23 4.81 16.22
CA ALA A 124 27.98 5.58 15.23
C ALA A 124 29.34 4.89 15.03
N ALA A 125 29.64 4.47 13.79
CA ALA A 125 30.96 3.94 13.47
C ALA A 125 31.98 5.00 13.88
N GLN A 126 32.79 4.68 14.89
CA GLN A 126 33.90 5.52 15.31
C GLN A 126 34.86 5.59 14.12
N GLY A 127 34.76 6.67 13.36
CA GLY A 127 35.75 7.06 12.36
C GLY A 127 36.91 7.77 13.03
#